data_AF-A0A933DYV8-F1
#
_entry.id   AF-A0A933DYV8-F1
#
_cell.length_a   1.000
_cell.length_b   1.000
_cell.length_c   1.000
_cell.angle_alpha   90.00
_cell.angle_beta   90.00
_cell.angle_gamma   90.00
#
_symmetry.space_group_name_H-M   'P 1'
#
loop_
_entity.id
_entity.type
_entity.pdbx_description
1 polymer ?
#
loop_
_entity_poly.entity_id
_entity_poly.type
_entity_poly.pdbx_seq_one_letter_code
_entity_poly.pdbx_strand_id
1 'polypeptide(L)'
;MLPLFVGVDVAGAENTWLACLAKDGPCVRLEQEPRKTSLGEIVQLAEQRDVVAVAIDAQLSIAVSDENGFRSSDIELRALLPAEFRTWVASVNALMAVPIRARLLSDALSPSVGTILETHPRAALYFGSSAELDDALRHYKKGPEPTALVQRLWQAWSTRFGIDGDLGILSDGALDAAVCATVAYLAHHRPEDLLRLRHGAADKTGRGPFYVVRPELRQSRA
;
A
#
# COMPACT_ATOMS: atom_id res chain seq x y z
N MET A 1 -19.70 -12.80 -9.34
CA MET A 1 -18.31 -12.31 -9.41
C MET A 1 -17.85 -12.06 -7.99
N LEU A 2 -16.60 -12.39 -7.65
CA LEU A 2 -16.09 -12.15 -6.31
C LEU A 2 -15.74 -10.66 -6.13
N PRO A 3 -16.01 -10.06 -4.95
CA PRO A 3 -15.61 -8.69 -4.66
C PRO A 3 -14.08 -8.56 -4.62
N LEU A 4 -13.56 -7.45 -5.17
CA LEU A 4 -12.14 -7.19 -5.31
C LEU A 4 -11.63 -6.16 -4.30
N PHE A 5 -10.43 -6.43 -3.77
CA PHE A 5 -9.62 -5.52 -2.98
C PHE A 5 -8.40 -5.15 -3.78
N VAL A 6 -8.29 -3.87 -4.11
CA VAL A 6 -7.33 -3.38 -5.08
C VAL A 6 -6.20 -2.64 -4.38
N GLY A 7 -4.98 -2.92 -4.78
CA GLY A 7 -3.78 -2.21 -4.34
C GLY A 7 -3.12 -1.50 -5.50
N VAL A 8 -2.72 -0.25 -5.28
CA VAL A 8 -2.07 0.58 -6.30
C VAL A 8 -0.78 1.17 -5.77
N ASP A 9 0.34 0.84 -6.41
CA ASP A 9 1.59 1.59 -6.25
C ASP A 9 1.64 2.68 -7.32
N VAL A 10 1.40 3.93 -6.92
CA VAL A 10 1.30 5.06 -7.85
C VAL A 10 2.68 5.67 -8.06
N ALA A 11 3.17 5.56 -9.29
CA ALA A 11 4.40 6.22 -9.72
C ALA A 11 4.16 7.09 -10.97
N GLY A 12 5.24 7.36 -11.72
CA GLY A 12 5.18 8.01 -13.02
C GLY A 12 4.30 7.25 -14.03
N ALA A 13 4.07 7.87 -15.20
CA ALA A 13 3.08 7.42 -16.19
C ALA A 13 3.17 5.92 -16.58
N GLU A 14 4.38 5.36 -16.63
CA GLU A 14 4.64 3.97 -17.07
C GLU A 14 5.07 3.01 -15.95
N ASN A 15 4.97 3.47 -14.69
CA ASN A 15 5.44 2.72 -13.53
C ASN A 15 4.36 2.57 -12.44
N THR A 16 3.09 2.85 -12.75
CA THR A 16 2.00 2.56 -11.82
C THR A 16 1.70 1.06 -11.85
N TRP A 17 1.65 0.42 -10.68
CA TRP A 17 1.34 -0.99 -10.53
C TRP A 17 -0.01 -1.19 -9.86
N LEU A 18 -0.67 -2.29 -10.23
CA LEU A 18 -1.97 -2.71 -9.73
C LEU A 18 -1.92 -4.18 -9.37
N ALA A 19 -2.46 -4.54 -8.21
CA ALA A 19 -2.75 -5.92 -7.83
C ALA A 19 -4.20 -6.03 -7.31
N CYS A 20 -4.82 -7.20 -7.51
CA CYS A 20 -6.18 -7.45 -7.04
C CYS A 20 -6.23 -8.71 -6.19
N LEU A 21 -6.76 -8.60 -4.97
CA LEU A 21 -7.14 -9.74 -4.15
C LEU A 21 -8.65 -9.99 -4.27
N ALA A 22 -9.04 -11.25 -4.20
CA ALA A 22 -10.42 -11.67 -4.00
C ALA A 22 -10.49 -12.62 -2.80
N LYS A 23 -11.62 -12.57 -2.09
CA LYS A 23 -11.92 -13.53 -1.03
C LYS A 23 -12.95 -14.54 -1.53
N ASP A 24 -12.62 -15.82 -1.47
CA ASP A 24 -13.53 -16.93 -1.78
C ASP A 24 -13.68 -17.81 -0.52
N GLY A 25 -14.77 -17.58 0.22
CA GLY A 25 -14.97 -18.22 1.52
C GLY A 25 -13.85 -17.89 2.52
N PRO A 26 -13.13 -18.88 3.09
CA PRO A 26 -12.01 -18.64 3.99
C PRO A 26 -10.71 -18.27 3.25
N CYS A 27 -10.62 -18.51 1.94
CA CYS A 27 -9.41 -18.32 1.17
C CYS A 27 -9.30 -16.89 0.64
N VAL A 28 -8.10 -16.32 0.69
CA VAL A 28 -7.76 -15.07 0.02
C VAL A 28 -6.82 -15.42 -1.11
N ARG A 29 -7.08 -14.92 -2.32
CA ARG A 29 -6.20 -15.19 -3.45
C ARG A 29 -5.87 -13.92 -4.22
N LEU A 30 -4.71 -13.96 -4.88
CA LEU A 30 -4.33 -13.00 -5.90
C LEU A 30 -5.15 -13.28 -7.16
N GLU A 31 -6.30 -12.61 -7.28
CA GLU A 31 -7.22 -12.77 -8.41
C GLU A 31 -6.64 -12.21 -9.72
N GLN A 32 -5.86 -11.12 -9.60
CA GLN A 32 -5.05 -10.62 -10.70
C GLN A 32 -3.64 -10.37 -10.18
N GLU A 33 -2.68 -11.05 -10.82
CA GLU A 33 -1.26 -10.83 -10.56
C GLU A 33 -0.89 -9.35 -10.77
N PRO A 34 0.05 -8.83 -9.98
CA PRO A 34 0.51 -7.46 -10.14
C PRO A 34 0.98 -7.18 -11.56
N ARG A 35 0.47 -6.11 -12.13
CA ARG A 35 0.88 -5.64 -13.46
C ARG A 35 1.01 -4.13 -13.49
N LYS A 36 1.85 -3.66 -14.41
CA LYS A 36 1.87 -2.26 -14.80
C LYS A 36 0.54 -1.89 -15.46
N THR A 37 0.05 -0.70 -15.15
CA THR A 37 -1.23 -0.21 -15.65
C THR A 37 -1.24 1.32 -15.70
N SER A 38 -2.21 1.88 -16.40
CA SER A 38 -2.56 3.30 -16.34
C SER A 38 -3.64 3.58 -15.28
N LEU A 39 -3.77 4.85 -14.85
CA LEU A 39 -4.86 5.26 -13.95
C LEU A 39 -6.25 5.03 -14.59
N GLY A 40 -6.37 5.25 -15.91
CA GLY A 40 -7.62 5.03 -16.65
C GLY A 40 -8.07 3.58 -16.65
N GLU A 41 -7.13 2.63 -16.81
CA GLU A 41 -7.43 1.20 -16.71
C GLU A 41 -7.86 0.79 -15.29
N ILE A 42 -7.32 1.41 -14.23
CA ILE A 42 -7.75 1.16 -12.85
C ILE A 42 -9.20 1.63 -12.65
N VAL A 43 -9.54 2.81 -13.15
CA VAL A 43 -10.93 3.32 -13.10
C VAL A 43 -11.85 2.41 -13.90
N GLN A 44 -11.47 2.02 -15.12
CA GLN A 44 -12.25 1.11 -15.95
C GLN A 44 -12.48 -0.25 -15.26
N LEU A 45 -11.47 -0.78 -14.57
CA LEU A 45 -11.63 -2.00 -13.77
C LEU A 45 -12.71 -1.82 -12.70
N ALA A 46 -12.70 -0.69 -11.97
CA ALA A 46 -13.69 -0.39 -10.94
C ALA A 46 -15.11 -0.20 -11.49
N GLU A 47 -15.27 0.29 -12.72
CA GLU A 47 -16.57 0.38 -13.40
C GLU A 47 -17.10 -0.99 -13.86
N GLN A 48 -16.20 -1.92 -14.17
CA GLN A 48 -16.56 -3.21 -14.79
C GLN A 48 -16.67 -4.36 -13.79
N ARG A 49 -16.07 -4.21 -12.61
CA ARG A 49 -15.95 -5.26 -11.59
C ARG A 49 -16.39 -4.70 -10.25
N ASP A 50 -16.84 -5.59 -9.37
CA ASP A 50 -17.20 -5.24 -8.00
C ASP A 50 -15.95 -4.95 -7.16
N VAL A 51 -15.44 -3.72 -7.22
CA VAL A 51 -14.29 -3.25 -6.43
C VAL A 51 -14.80 -2.62 -5.14
N VAL A 52 -14.56 -3.31 -4.02
CA VAL A 52 -15.06 -2.89 -2.69
C VAL A 52 -14.16 -1.84 -2.07
N ALA A 53 -12.84 -2.03 -2.22
CA ALA A 53 -11.85 -1.15 -1.63
C ALA A 53 -10.61 -1.01 -2.51
N VAL A 54 -10.02 0.20 -2.47
CA VAL A 54 -8.75 0.51 -3.12
C VAL A 54 -7.82 1.13 -2.08
N ALA A 55 -6.61 0.59 -1.93
CA ALA A 55 -5.53 1.21 -1.16
C ALA A 55 -4.43 1.70 -2.10
N ILE A 56 -4.01 2.95 -1.90
CA ILE A 56 -3.09 3.66 -2.79
C ILE A 56 -1.80 4.01 -2.02
N ASP A 57 -0.63 3.65 -2.55
CA ASP A 57 0.68 4.10 -2.08
C ASP A 57 0.95 5.53 -2.55
N ALA A 58 0.39 6.50 -1.83
CA ALA A 58 0.66 7.92 -1.97
C ALA A 58 -0.17 8.72 -0.96
N GLN A 59 0.30 9.92 -0.62
CA GLN A 59 -0.48 10.85 0.19
C GLN A 59 -1.76 11.26 -0.54
N LEU A 60 -2.91 10.92 0.03
CA LEU A 60 -4.24 11.26 -0.49
C LEU A 60 -4.85 12.48 0.21
N SER A 61 -4.25 12.94 1.30
CA SER A 61 -4.62 14.17 1.98
C SER A 61 -3.46 15.15 2.09
N ILE A 62 -3.76 16.45 1.99
CA ILE A 62 -2.81 17.57 2.08
C ILE A 62 -3.46 18.72 2.85
N ALA A 63 -2.67 19.53 3.56
CA ALA A 63 -3.10 20.79 4.15
C ALA A 63 -2.16 21.92 3.73
N VAL A 64 -2.68 23.14 3.63
CA VAL A 64 -1.84 24.32 3.32
C VAL A 64 -0.96 24.65 4.53
N SER A 65 -1.41 24.31 5.74
CA SER A 65 -0.62 24.42 6.96
C SER A 65 0.62 23.53 7.03
N ASP A 66 0.75 22.52 6.14
CA ASP A 66 1.91 21.61 6.14
C ASP A 66 3.10 22.23 5.38
N GLU A 67 3.71 23.27 5.92
CA GLU A 67 4.71 24.11 5.22
C GLU A 67 5.90 23.34 4.63
N ASN A 68 6.36 22.27 5.29
CA ASN A 68 7.46 21.43 4.83
C ASN A 68 6.99 20.17 4.06
N GLY A 69 5.68 20.04 3.86
CA GLY A 69 5.03 18.90 3.20
C GLY A 69 4.96 17.61 4.02
N PHE A 70 5.41 17.60 5.29
CA PHE A 70 5.17 16.49 6.20
C PHE A 70 3.87 16.71 6.96
N ARG A 71 2.95 15.76 6.84
CA ARG A 71 1.72 15.74 7.60
C ARG A 71 1.98 15.18 9.00
N SER A 72 1.10 15.48 9.93
CA SER A 72 1.11 14.84 11.27
C SER A 72 1.13 13.32 11.19
N SER A 73 0.43 12.72 10.22
CA SER A 73 0.45 11.27 9.99
C SER A 73 1.79 10.74 9.47
N ASP A 74 2.52 11.54 8.69
CA ASP A 74 3.87 11.17 8.23
C ASP A 74 4.88 11.22 9.38
N ILE A 75 4.76 12.24 10.24
CA ILE A 75 5.58 12.37 11.45
C ILE A 75 5.32 11.19 12.40
N GLU A 76 4.04 10.84 12.60
CA GLU A 76 3.62 9.68 13.38
C GLU A 76 4.24 8.39 12.84
N LEU A 77 4.15 8.14 11.52
CA LEU A 77 4.76 6.97 10.90
C LEU A 77 6.28 6.92 11.10
N ARG A 78 6.97 8.05 10.93
CA ARG A 78 8.41 8.14 11.15
C ARG A 78 8.81 7.85 12.60
N ALA A 79 7.96 8.19 13.57
CA ALA A 79 8.22 7.90 14.98
C ALA A 79 8.11 6.40 15.29
N LEU A 80 7.24 5.68 14.56
CA LEU A 80 7.07 4.23 14.69
C LEU A 80 8.17 3.42 14.00
N LEU A 81 8.86 3.99 13.01
CA LEU A 81 9.92 3.32 12.26
C LEU A 81 11.29 3.45 12.95
N PRO A 82 12.13 2.39 12.89
CA PRO A 82 13.55 2.47 13.22
C PRO A 82 14.25 3.59 12.44
N ALA A 83 15.33 4.12 13.02
CA ALA A 83 16.03 5.30 12.49
C ALA A 83 16.44 5.12 11.01
N GLU A 84 16.91 3.94 10.64
CA GLU A 84 17.32 3.57 9.29
C GLU A 84 16.18 3.54 8.25
N PHE A 85 14.92 3.43 8.69
CA PHE A 85 13.74 3.32 7.83
C PHE A 85 12.90 4.59 7.78
N ARG A 86 13.21 5.60 8.62
CA ARG A 86 12.50 6.88 8.63
C ARG A 86 12.55 7.64 7.29
N THR A 87 13.58 7.39 6.49
CA THR A 87 13.75 8.00 5.16
C THR A 87 12.82 7.42 4.10
N TRP A 88 12.10 6.33 4.40
CA TRP A 88 11.09 5.79 3.50
C TRP A 88 9.88 6.70 3.39
N VAL A 89 9.54 7.39 4.50
CA VAL A 89 8.45 8.35 4.56
C VAL A 89 8.93 9.69 3.98
N ALA A 90 8.51 9.95 2.75
CA ALA A 90 8.79 11.21 2.06
C ALA A 90 7.69 12.25 2.30
N SER A 91 8.05 13.53 2.28
CA SER A 91 7.07 14.61 2.28
C SER A 91 6.38 14.72 0.93
N VAL A 92 5.18 15.30 0.91
CA VAL A 92 4.44 15.61 -0.33
C VAL A 92 5.30 16.40 -1.32
N ASN A 93 6.07 17.36 -0.81
CA ASN A 93 6.96 18.21 -1.62
C ASN A 93 8.09 17.42 -2.30
N ALA A 94 8.51 16.29 -1.73
CA ALA A 94 9.59 15.46 -2.28
C ALA A 94 9.11 14.46 -3.35
N LEU A 95 7.80 14.18 -3.41
CA LEU A 95 7.22 13.12 -4.26
C LEU A 95 6.73 13.63 -5.63
N MET A 96 7.09 14.86 -6.00
CA MET A 96 6.77 15.48 -7.29
C MET A 96 5.28 15.32 -7.64
N ALA A 97 4.96 14.61 -8.73
CA ALA A 97 3.60 14.44 -9.24
C ALA A 97 2.83 13.27 -8.60
N VAL A 98 3.44 12.43 -7.76
CA VAL A 98 2.81 11.22 -7.22
C VAL A 98 1.56 11.55 -6.38
N PRO A 99 1.60 12.47 -5.39
CA PRO A 99 0.41 12.82 -4.61
C PRO A 99 -0.74 13.38 -5.46
N ILE A 100 -0.40 14.17 -6.49
CA ILE A 100 -1.40 14.72 -7.42
C ILE A 100 -2.07 13.60 -8.22
N ARG A 101 -1.29 12.67 -8.78
CA ARG A 101 -1.79 11.52 -9.54
C ARG A 101 -2.67 10.62 -8.69
N ALA A 102 -2.25 10.34 -7.45
CA ALA A 102 -3.01 9.54 -6.51
C ALA A 102 -4.34 10.20 -6.13
N ARG A 103 -4.33 11.53 -5.91
CA ARG A 103 -5.57 12.28 -5.66
C ARG A 103 -6.51 12.24 -6.86
N LEU A 104 -6.01 12.45 -8.08
CA LEU A 104 -6.80 12.32 -9.31
C LEU A 104 -7.43 10.92 -9.43
N LEU A 105 -6.65 9.87 -9.15
CA LEU A 105 -7.17 8.50 -9.13
C LEU A 105 -8.26 8.33 -8.06
N SER A 106 -8.02 8.83 -6.84
CA SER A 106 -9.00 8.73 -5.75
C SER A 106 -10.31 9.46 -6.05
N ASP A 107 -10.25 10.61 -6.71
CA ASP A 107 -11.43 11.36 -7.13
C ASP A 107 -12.21 10.60 -8.21
N ALA A 108 -11.49 10.06 -9.20
CA ALA A 108 -12.09 9.28 -10.30
C ALA A 108 -12.71 7.96 -9.83
N LEU A 109 -12.17 7.33 -8.79
CA LEU A 109 -12.71 6.10 -8.21
C LEU A 109 -13.90 6.34 -7.28
N SER A 110 -14.02 7.54 -6.71
CA SER A 110 -15.02 7.83 -5.67
C SER A 110 -16.50 7.64 -6.04
N PRO A 111 -16.93 7.72 -7.31
CA PRO A 111 -18.30 7.38 -7.69
C PRO A 111 -18.62 5.88 -7.59
N SER A 112 -17.61 5.02 -7.68
CA SER A 112 -17.78 3.59 -7.94
C SER A 112 -17.18 2.70 -6.85
N VAL A 113 -16.24 3.23 -6.06
CA VAL A 113 -15.58 2.50 -4.97
C VAL A 113 -15.93 3.15 -3.62
N GLY A 114 -16.60 2.39 -2.76
CA GLY A 114 -17.04 2.87 -1.45
C GLY A 114 -15.91 3.14 -0.45
N THR A 115 -14.79 2.41 -0.58
CA THR A 115 -13.64 2.54 0.33
C THR A 115 -12.36 2.86 -0.42
N ILE A 116 -11.81 4.06 -0.21
CA ILE A 116 -10.52 4.47 -0.75
C ILE A 116 -9.61 4.78 0.44
N LEU A 117 -8.44 4.15 0.47
CA LEU A 117 -7.48 4.22 1.56
C LEU A 117 -6.14 4.73 1.04
N GLU A 118 -5.46 5.48 1.88
CA GLU A 118 -4.03 5.73 1.74
C GLU A 118 -3.27 4.63 2.51
N THR A 119 -2.13 4.20 1.96
CA THR A 119 -1.21 3.27 2.65
C THR A 119 0.24 3.57 2.32
N HIS A 120 1.16 2.85 2.97
CA HIS A 120 2.59 2.92 2.72
C HIS A 120 3.17 1.49 2.73
N PRO A 121 3.40 0.85 1.57
CA PRO A 121 3.68 -0.57 1.46
C PRO A 121 4.99 -0.97 2.14
N ARG A 122 6.04 -0.15 2.08
CA ARG A 122 7.29 -0.43 2.81
C ARG A 122 7.10 -0.51 4.33
N ALA A 123 6.34 0.42 4.90
CA ALA A 123 6.05 0.40 6.32
C ALA A 123 5.12 -0.76 6.69
N ALA A 124 4.10 -1.03 5.87
CA ALA A 124 3.23 -2.18 6.04
C ALA A 124 4.01 -3.51 5.98
N LEU A 125 4.91 -3.67 5.00
CA LEU A 125 5.84 -4.79 4.88
C LEU A 125 6.69 -4.94 6.14
N TYR A 126 7.28 -3.86 6.64
CA TYR A 126 8.08 -3.88 7.85
C TYR A 126 7.26 -4.31 9.08
N PHE A 127 6.08 -3.73 9.31
CA PHE A 127 5.25 -4.08 10.47
C PHE A 127 4.64 -5.49 10.37
N GLY A 128 4.37 -5.99 9.16
CA GLY A 128 3.81 -7.32 8.92
C GLY A 128 4.84 -8.46 8.79
N SER A 129 6.14 -8.18 8.94
CA SER A 129 7.23 -9.16 8.78
C SER A 129 7.99 -9.41 10.08
N SER A 130 8.86 -10.41 10.09
CA SER A 130 9.77 -10.70 11.21
C SER A 130 11.09 -9.93 11.07
N ALA A 131 11.80 -9.76 12.19
CA ALA A 131 13.13 -9.14 12.21
C ALA A 131 14.21 -9.87 11.37
N GLU A 132 13.97 -11.12 10.99
CA GLU A 132 14.87 -11.88 10.10
C GLU A 132 14.86 -11.39 8.64
N LEU A 133 13.85 -10.59 8.29
CA LEU A 133 13.67 -10.04 6.95
C LEU A 133 14.18 -8.60 6.81
N ASP A 134 14.78 -8.02 7.85
CA ASP A 134 15.22 -6.61 7.84
C ASP A 134 16.23 -6.30 6.74
N ASP A 135 17.14 -7.24 6.47
CA ASP A 135 18.10 -7.10 5.37
C ASP A 135 17.40 -7.10 4.00
N ALA A 136 16.43 -8.00 3.81
CA ALA A 136 15.64 -8.06 2.59
C ALA A 136 14.79 -6.79 2.39
N LEU A 137 14.15 -6.28 3.45
CA LEU A 137 13.37 -5.04 3.43
C LEU A 137 14.21 -3.82 3.09
N ARG A 138 15.46 -3.80 3.55
CA ARG A 138 16.40 -2.70 3.23
C ARG A 138 16.79 -2.69 1.76
N HIS A 139 16.85 -3.87 1.14
CA HIS A 139 17.54 -4.06 -0.14
C HIS A 139 16.64 -4.46 -1.31
N TYR A 140 15.37 -4.85 -1.11
CA TYR A 140 14.53 -5.38 -2.21
C TYR A 140 14.31 -4.41 -3.39
N LYS A 141 14.42 -3.09 -3.19
CA LYS A 141 14.27 -2.09 -4.26
C LYS A 141 15.55 -1.80 -5.06
N LYS A 142 16.74 -1.93 -4.44
CA LYS A 142 18.01 -1.40 -4.98
C LYS A 142 19.26 -2.21 -4.63
N GLY A 143 19.09 -3.35 -3.97
CA GLY A 143 20.18 -4.20 -3.50
C GLY A 143 20.64 -5.22 -4.53
N PRO A 144 21.60 -6.07 -4.16
CA PRO A 144 21.97 -7.22 -4.96
C PRO A 144 20.78 -8.19 -5.06
N GLU A 145 20.56 -8.76 -6.24
CA GLU A 145 19.52 -9.76 -6.49
C GLU A 145 18.10 -9.37 -6.00
N PRO A 146 17.56 -8.21 -6.45
CA PRO A 146 16.29 -7.69 -5.95
C PRO A 146 15.12 -8.67 -6.16
N THR A 147 15.15 -9.44 -7.24
CA THR A 147 14.17 -10.50 -7.56
C THR A 147 14.09 -11.57 -6.46
N ALA A 148 15.23 -12.03 -5.93
CA ALA A 148 15.27 -13.04 -4.87
C ALA A 148 14.77 -12.48 -3.54
N LEU A 149 15.12 -11.21 -3.24
CA LEU A 149 14.63 -10.50 -2.06
C LEU A 149 13.12 -10.29 -2.13
N VAL A 150 12.59 -9.88 -3.28
CA VAL A 150 11.14 -9.74 -3.53
C VAL A 150 10.43 -11.08 -3.34
N GLN A 151 10.96 -12.16 -3.91
CA GLN A 151 10.36 -13.50 -3.76
C GLN A 151 10.31 -13.93 -2.29
N ARG A 152 11.41 -13.75 -1.56
CA ARG A 152 11.48 -14.08 -0.12
C ARG A 152 10.49 -13.25 0.70
N LEU A 153 10.39 -11.95 0.43
CA LEU A 153 9.42 -11.08 1.09
C LEU A 153 7.99 -11.46 0.76
N TRP A 154 7.69 -11.76 -0.52
CA TRP A 154 6.37 -12.21 -0.93
C TRP A 154 5.98 -13.52 -0.24
N GLN A 155 6.85 -14.53 -0.23
CA GLN A 155 6.57 -15.81 0.43
C GLN A 155 6.23 -15.63 1.92
N ALA A 156 6.99 -14.79 2.63
CA ALA A 156 6.70 -14.50 4.03
C ALA A 156 5.38 -13.73 4.20
N TRP A 157 5.13 -12.74 3.35
CA TRP A 157 3.91 -11.92 3.38
C TRP A 157 2.66 -12.72 3.06
N SER A 158 2.67 -13.47 1.96
CA SER A 158 1.55 -14.29 1.51
C SER A 158 1.21 -15.36 2.53
N THR A 159 2.21 -16.03 3.11
CA THR A 159 2.02 -16.99 4.21
C THR A 159 1.38 -16.32 5.42
N ARG A 160 1.87 -15.14 5.84
CA ARG A 160 1.38 -14.43 7.03
C ARG A 160 -0.08 -14.02 6.93
N PHE A 161 -0.53 -13.66 5.72
CA PHE A 161 -1.89 -13.18 5.46
C PHE A 161 -2.79 -14.21 4.77
N GLY A 162 -2.31 -15.44 4.56
CA GLY A 162 -3.07 -16.53 3.94
C GLY A 162 -3.48 -16.21 2.50
N ILE A 163 -2.58 -15.61 1.72
CA ILE A 163 -2.82 -15.22 0.34
C ILE A 163 -2.29 -16.32 -0.59
N ASP A 164 -3.18 -16.95 -1.34
CA ASP A 164 -2.84 -17.91 -2.38
C ASP A 164 -2.51 -17.17 -3.69
N GLY A 165 -1.36 -17.48 -4.30
CA GLY A 165 -0.95 -16.95 -5.60
C GLY A 165 0.48 -16.41 -5.63
N ASP A 166 1.02 -16.30 -6.84
CA ASP A 166 2.36 -15.80 -7.11
C ASP A 166 2.29 -14.39 -7.71
N LEU A 167 3.30 -13.56 -7.46
CA LEU A 167 3.34 -12.20 -8.05
C LEU A 167 3.44 -12.21 -9.59
N GLY A 168 3.77 -13.34 -10.21
CA GLY A 168 4.14 -13.45 -11.62
C GLY A 168 5.45 -12.72 -11.92
N ILE A 169 5.40 -11.38 -11.91
CA ILE A 169 6.57 -10.52 -12.04
C ILE A 169 7.15 -10.22 -10.65
N LEU A 170 8.40 -10.62 -10.43
CA LEU A 170 9.13 -10.37 -9.19
C LEU A 170 9.84 -9.01 -9.25
N SER A 171 9.10 -7.94 -8.98
CA SER A 171 9.57 -6.55 -8.88
C SER A 171 9.13 -5.89 -7.57
N ASP A 172 9.77 -4.78 -7.18
CA ASP A 172 9.35 -4.02 -6.01
C ASP A 172 7.95 -3.41 -6.16
N GLY A 173 7.62 -2.89 -7.34
CA GLY A 173 6.27 -2.36 -7.61
C GLY A 173 5.19 -3.44 -7.59
N ALA A 174 5.51 -4.67 -8.03
CA ALA A 174 4.59 -5.80 -7.93
C ALA A 174 4.29 -6.16 -6.47
N LEU A 175 5.34 -6.25 -5.65
CA LEU A 175 5.22 -6.51 -4.22
C LEU A 175 4.45 -5.39 -3.51
N ASP A 176 4.81 -4.13 -3.77
CA ASP A 176 4.19 -2.97 -3.13
C ASP A 176 2.70 -2.86 -3.47
N ALA A 177 2.31 -3.12 -4.73
CA ALA A 177 0.90 -3.18 -5.11
C ALA A 177 0.14 -4.33 -4.42
N ALA A 178 0.74 -5.52 -4.29
CA ALA A 178 0.13 -6.65 -3.58
C ALA A 178 -0.04 -6.37 -2.09
N VAL A 179 0.94 -5.70 -1.47
CA VAL A 179 0.86 -5.23 -0.08
C VAL A 179 -0.25 -4.20 0.10
N CYS A 180 -0.38 -3.25 -0.84
CA CYS A 180 -1.50 -2.31 -0.83
C CYS A 180 -2.84 -3.05 -0.92
N ALA A 181 -2.96 -4.04 -1.81
CA ALA A 181 -4.19 -4.82 -1.95
C ALA A 181 -4.52 -5.59 -0.67
N THR A 182 -3.50 -6.08 0.02
CA THR A 182 -3.62 -6.70 1.35
C THR A 182 -4.18 -5.70 2.37
N VAL A 183 -3.69 -4.45 2.40
CA VAL A 183 -4.23 -3.41 3.30
C VAL A 183 -5.70 -3.10 3.00
N ALA A 184 -6.08 -2.99 1.71
CA ALA A 184 -7.47 -2.83 1.31
C ALA A 184 -8.35 -3.99 1.81
N TYR A 185 -7.87 -5.22 1.69
CA TYR A 185 -8.53 -6.42 2.21
C TYR A 185 -8.68 -6.38 3.74
N LEU A 186 -7.59 -6.08 4.47
CA LEU A 186 -7.58 -6.05 5.93
C LEU A 186 -8.55 -5.01 6.48
N ALA A 187 -8.70 -3.85 5.82
CA ALA A 187 -9.61 -2.80 6.28
C ALA A 187 -11.08 -3.25 6.39
N HIS A 188 -11.48 -4.26 5.60
CA HIS A 188 -12.83 -4.83 5.64
C HIS A 188 -12.96 -6.10 6.49
N HIS A 189 -11.87 -6.87 6.60
CA HIS A 189 -11.94 -8.22 7.16
C HIS A 189 -11.24 -8.39 8.49
N ARG A 190 -10.22 -7.57 8.73
CA ARG A 190 -9.35 -7.62 9.91
C ARG A 190 -8.88 -6.20 10.26
N PRO A 191 -9.78 -5.22 10.44
CA PRO A 191 -9.39 -3.83 10.72
C PRO A 191 -8.59 -3.71 12.02
N GLU A 192 -8.70 -4.67 12.94
CA GLU A 192 -7.86 -4.80 14.12
C GLU A 192 -6.37 -5.01 13.81
N ASP A 193 -6.01 -5.47 12.62
CA ASP A 193 -4.62 -5.61 12.18
C ASP A 193 -4.04 -4.30 11.61
N LEU A 194 -4.86 -3.25 11.48
CA LEU A 194 -4.44 -1.96 10.93
C LEU A 194 -4.35 -0.86 11.99
N LEU A 195 -3.37 0.02 11.80
CA LEU A 195 -3.21 1.26 12.55
C LEU A 195 -3.60 2.43 11.65
N ARG A 196 -4.54 3.26 12.12
CA ARG A 196 -4.89 4.51 11.46
C ARG A 196 -3.95 5.63 11.90
N LEU A 197 -3.21 6.19 10.96
CA LEU A 197 -2.39 7.37 11.17
C LEU A 197 -3.23 8.63 10.94
N ARG A 198 -3.12 9.63 11.81
CA ARG A 198 -4.06 10.76 11.82
C ARG A 198 -3.44 12.02 11.25
N HIS A 199 -3.97 12.47 10.11
CA HIS A 199 -3.70 13.82 9.61
C HIS A 199 -4.56 14.84 10.39
N GLY A 200 -3.95 15.48 11.39
CA GLY A 200 -4.56 16.37 12.36
C GLY A 200 -4.82 17.81 11.89
N ALA A 201 -4.40 18.20 10.68
CA ALA A 201 -4.62 19.56 10.18
C ALA A 201 -6.12 19.88 10.02
N ALA A 202 -6.50 21.12 10.35
CA ALA A 202 -7.90 21.57 10.32
C ALA A 202 -8.36 21.89 8.90
N ASP A 203 -7.45 22.39 8.06
CA ASP A 203 -7.61 22.79 6.67
C ASP A 203 -7.28 21.66 5.67
N LYS A 204 -7.15 20.41 6.15
CA LYS A 204 -6.85 19.29 5.27
C LYS A 204 -7.93 19.08 4.21
N THR A 205 -7.51 18.73 3.01
CA THR A 205 -8.35 18.28 1.90
C THR A 205 -7.84 16.95 1.37
N GLY A 206 -8.68 16.23 0.61
CA GLY A 206 -8.29 14.95 0.02
C GLY A 206 -9.26 13.81 0.34
N ARG A 207 -8.80 12.57 0.19
CA ARG A 207 -9.62 11.36 0.39
C ARG A 207 -8.92 10.34 1.26
N GLY A 208 -9.75 9.51 1.88
CA GLY A 208 -9.33 8.28 2.51
C GLY A 208 -8.59 8.45 3.85
N PRO A 209 -8.78 7.52 4.79
CA PRO A 209 -7.88 7.39 5.93
C PRO A 209 -6.53 6.79 5.50
N PHE A 210 -5.46 7.15 6.21
CA PHE A 210 -4.14 6.53 6.07
C PHE A 210 -4.00 5.36 7.04
N TYR A 211 -3.82 4.16 6.50
CA TYR A 211 -3.57 2.94 7.27
C TYR A 211 -2.21 2.31 6.96
N VAL A 212 -1.63 1.69 7.98
CA VAL A 212 -0.52 0.73 7.85
C VAL A 212 -0.86 -0.52 8.68
N VAL A 213 -0.13 -1.62 8.45
CA VAL A 213 -0.20 -2.77 9.36
C VAL A 213 0.27 -2.36 10.75
N ARG A 214 -0.40 -2.86 11.78
CA ARG A 214 -0.07 -2.55 13.18
C ARG A 214 1.37 -2.94 13.54
N PRO A 215 2.15 -2.03 14.15
CA PRO A 215 3.49 -2.34 14.62
C PRO A 215 3.56 -3.52 15.59
N GLU A 216 2.50 -3.76 16.36
CA GLU A 216 2.41 -4.86 17.34
C GLU A 216 2.37 -6.25 16.68
N LEU A 217 2.06 -6.33 15.39
CA LEU A 217 2.06 -7.60 14.64
C LEU A 217 3.46 -8.03 14.21
N ARG A 218 4.46 -7.16 14.39
CA ARG A 218 5.84 -7.44 14.05
C ARG A 218 6.41 -8.49 14.99
N GLN A 219 6.89 -9.58 14.43
CA GLN A 219 7.52 -10.66 15.20
C GLN A 219 8.97 -10.28 15.54
N SER A 220 9.25 -10.06 16.82
CA SER A 220 10.62 -9.94 17.33
C SER A 220 11.32 -11.31 17.28
N ARG A 221 12.67 -11.33 17.18
CA ARG A 221 13.43 -12.56 17.40
C ARG A 221 13.05 -13.13 18.77
N ALA A 222 12.65 -14.40 18.79
CA ALA A 222 12.47 -15.17 20.02
C ALA A 222 13.82 -15.39 20.72
#